data_AF-A0A424L021-F1
#
_entry.id   AF-A0A424L021-F1
#
_cell.length_a   1.000
_cell.length_b   1.000
_cell.length_c   1.000
_cell.angle_alpha   90.00
_cell.angle_beta   90.00
_cell.angle_gamma   90.00
#
_symmetry.space_group_name_H-M   'P 1'
#
loop_
_entity.id
_entity.type
_entity.pdbx_description
1 polymer ?
#
loop_
_entity_poly.entity_id
_entity_poly.type
_entity_poly.pdbx_seq_one_letter_code
_entity_poly.pdbx_strand_id
1 'polypeptide(L)'
;MHFHNEPAISTLSRDGTAVTSRLTSLSRMDVAEKRRPQDGRLKTSSDGREVELRLSTLPTAFGEKMALRIFDPNILLKLFVELGLADDDFERWKTMIEKPSGIVLVTGPTGSGKTTTL
;
A
#
# COMPACT_ATOMS: atom_id res chain seq x y z
N MET A 1 -28.98 -39.59 -2.69
CA MET A 1 -27.70 -39.85 -3.38
C MET A 1 -27.48 -38.74 -4.41
N HIS A 2 -26.25 -38.25 -4.49
CA HIS A 2 -25.68 -37.33 -5.48
C HIS A 2 -26.07 -35.85 -5.41
N PHE A 3 -25.34 -35.13 -4.55
CA PHE A 3 -24.98 -33.74 -4.80
C PHE A 3 -23.85 -33.73 -5.86
N HIS A 4 -24.04 -32.91 -6.89
CA HIS A 4 -23.08 -32.69 -7.97
C HIS A 4 -21.90 -31.85 -7.44
N ASN A 5 -20.68 -32.33 -7.67
CA ASN A 5 -19.43 -31.64 -7.38
C ASN A 5 -19.28 -30.40 -8.28
N GLU A 6 -19.14 -29.22 -7.68
CA GLU A 6 -18.63 -28.03 -8.37
C GLU A 6 -17.10 -28.11 -8.52
N PRO A 7 -16.52 -28.00 -9.73
CA PRO A 7 -15.07 -28.06 -9.95
C PRO A 7 -14.37 -26.69 -9.97
N ALA A 8 -14.95 -25.62 -9.40
CA ALA A 8 -14.44 -24.25 -9.61
C ALA A 8 -13.24 -23.84 -8.73
N ILE A 9 -12.95 -24.55 -7.62
CA ILE A 9 -11.92 -24.12 -6.65
C ILE A 9 -10.52 -24.63 -7.00
N SER A 10 -10.40 -25.73 -7.78
CA SER A 10 -9.11 -26.37 -8.08
C SER A 10 -8.34 -25.74 -9.24
N THR A 11 -8.98 -24.93 -10.10
CA THR A 11 -8.30 -24.29 -11.23
C THR A 11 -7.57 -23.00 -10.82
N LEU A 12 -8.09 -22.27 -9.83
CA LEU A 12 -7.43 -21.07 -9.28
C LEU A 12 -6.11 -21.38 -8.57
N SER A 13 -5.87 -22.63 -8.18
CA SER A 13 -4.66 -23.03 -7.43
C SER A 13 -3.40 -23.09 -8.28
N ARG A 14 -3.51 -23.16 -9.62
CA ARG A 14 -2.33 -23.14 -10.52
C ARG A 14 -1.93 -21.73 -10.94
N ASP A 15 -2.91 -20.85 -11.17
CA ASP A 15 -2.65 -19.50 -11.69
C ASP A 15 -2.17 -18.53 -10.58
N GLY A 16 -2.70 -18.67 -9.36
CA GLY A 16 -2.32 -17.83 -8.23
C GLY A 16 -0.84 -17.96 -7.84
N THR A 17 -0.26 -19.16 -7.96
CA THR A 17 1.16 -19.41 -7.67
C THR A 17 2.08 -18.74 -8.70
N ALA A 18 1.70 -18.78 -9.99
CA ALA A 18 2.48 -18.14 -11.05
C ALA A 18 2.53 -16.62 -10.92
N VAL A 19 1.39 -15.99 -10.60
CA VAL A 19 1.29 -14.54 -10.35
C VAL A 19 2.15 -14.14 -9.16
N THR A 20 2.02 -14.85 -8.05
CA THR A 20 2.77 -14.58 -6.82
C THR A 20 4.28 -14.71 -7.08
N SER A 21 4.71 -15.79 -7.74
CA SER A 21 6.12 -16.00 -8.11
C SER A 21 6.67 -14.87 -8.99
N ARG A 22 5.89 -14.40 -9.98
CA ARG A 22 6.30 -13.31 -10.86
C ARG A 22 6.47 -12.00 -10.09
N LEU A 23 5.52 -11.69 -9.20
CA LEU A 23 5.55 -10.48 -8.37
C LEU A 23 6.71 -10.51 -7.37
N THR A 24 6.96 -11.66 -6.72
CA THR A 24 8.10 -11.86 -5.82
C THR A 24 9.42 -11.58 -6.53
N SER A 25 9.62 -12.17 -7.72
CA SER A 25 10.82 -11.95 -8.53
C SER A 25 11.02 -10.48 -8.92
N LEU A 26 9.97 -9.81 -9.42
CA LEU A 26 10.04 -8.40 -9.81
C LEU A 26 10.35 -7.46 -8.64
N SER A 27 9.89 -7.83 -7.44
CA SER A 27 10.08 -7.05 -6.21
C SER A 27 11.42 -7.28 -5.49
N ARG A 28 12.34 -8.07 -6.10
CA ARG A 28 13.63 -8.48 -5.54
C ARG A 28 13.53 -9.28 -4.23
N MET A 29 12.41 -9.98 -4.05
CA MET A 29 12.21 -10.95 -2.97
C MET A 29 12.68 -12.34 -3.41
N ASP A 30 13.02 -13.21 -2.46
CA ASP A 30 13.47 -14.57 -2.75
C ASP A 30 12.27 -15.45 -3.11
N VAL A 31 12.22 -15.93 -4.36
CA VAL A 31 11.13 -16.78 -4.88
C VAL A 31 11.13 -18.17 -4.23
N ALA A 32 12.30 -18.68 -3.82
CA ALA A 32 12.43 -19.99 -3.21
C ALA A 32 12.06 -19.98 -1.73
N GLU A 33 12.16 -18.83 -1.05
CA GLU A 33 11.80 -18.70 0.36
C GLU A 33 10.28 -18.50 0.53
N LYS A 34 9.60 -19.54 1.02
CA LYS A 34 8.16 -19.56 1.26
C LYS A 34 7.79 -19.74 2.74
N ARG A 35 8.78 -19.80 3.64
CA ARG A 35 8.58 -20.10 5.07
C ARG A 35 8.71 -18.88 5.97
N ARG A 36 9.13 -17.74 5.42
CA ARG A 36 9.28 -16.48 6.16
C ARG A 36 8.50 -15.37 5.48
N PRO A 37 7.95 -14.41 6.25
CA PRO A 37 7.40 -13.19 5.66
C PRO A 37 8.50 -12.45 4.88
N GLN A 38 8.14 -11.85 3.74
CA GLN A 38 9.03 -11.02 2.96
C GLN A 38 8.35 -9.72 2.57
N ASP A 39 9.13 -8.64 2.46
CA ASP A 39 8.67 -7.34 2.00
C ASP A 39 9.53 -6.88 0.82
N GLY A 40 8.87 -6.41 -0.23
CA GLY A 40 9.48 -6.02 -1.49
C GLY A 40 8.92 -4.70 -2.01
N ARG A 41 9.70 -4.04 -2.86
CA ARG A 41 9.26 -2.84 -3.57
C ARG A 41 9.47 -3.02 -5.06
N LEU A 42 8.50 -2.58 -5.83
CA LEU A 42 8.53 -2.60 -7.28
C LEU A 42 8.15 -1.20 -7.78
N LYS A 43 9.10 -0.50 -8.40
CA LYS A 43 8.80 0.71 -9.17
C LYS A 43 8.39 0.30 -10.58
N THR A 44 7.25 0.80 -11.02
CA THR A 44 6.72 0.53 -12.36
C THR A 44 6.11 1.80 -12.94
N SER A 45 5.91 1.82 -14.26
CA SER A 45 5.20 2.90 -14.95
C SER A 45 3.95 2.31 -15.59
N SER A 46 2.81 2.94 -15.33
CA SER A 46 1.53 2.62 -15.94
C SER A 46 0.96 3.90 -16.54
N ASP A 47 0.61 3.90 -17.82
CA ASP A 47 0.06 5.07 -18.53
C ASP A 47 0.89 6.35 -18.37
N GLY A 48 2.22 6.22 -18.35
CA GLY A 48 3.16 7.34 -18.18
C GLY A 48 3.27 7.87 -16.75
N ARG A 49 2.59 7.25 -15.78
CA ARG A 49 2.71 7.58 -14.35
C ARG A 49 3.60 6.59 -13.63
N GLU A 50 4.61 7.09 -12.94
CA GLU A 50 5.40 6.28 -12.03
C GLU A 50 4.57 5.89 -10.80
N VAL A 51 4.59 4.60 -10.48
CA VAL A 51 3.90 4.03 -9.33
C VAL A 51 4.88 3.14 -8.56
N GLU A 52 4.92 3.29 -7.23
CA GLU A 52 5.61 2.35 -6.36
C GLU A 52 4.60 1.34 -5.82
N LEU A 53 4.85 0.06 -6.07
CA LEU A 53 4.14 -1.04 -5.43
C LEU A 53 4.96 -1.51 -4.23
N ARG A 54 4.30 -1.65 -3.08
CA ARG A 54 4.84 -2.35 -1.91
C ARG A 54 4.15 -3.69 -1.80
N LEU A 55 4.93 -4.75 -1.79
CA LEU A 55 4.46 -6.12 -1.74
C LEU A 55 4.91 -6.73 -0.43
N SER A 56 4.02 -7.47 0.23
CA SER A 56 4.33 -8.23 1.44
C SER A 56 3.79 -9.65 1.29
N THR A 57 4.61 -10.65 1.56
CA THR A 57 4.20 -12.06 1.60
C THR A 57 4.16 -12.59 3.02
N LEU A 58 3.21 -13.50 3.28
CA LEU A 58 3.09 -14.19 4.56
C LEU A 58 2.78 -15.67 4.32
N PRO A 59 3.55 -16.60 4.91
CA PRO A 59 3.20 -18.02 4.88
C PRO A 59 1.90 -18.28 5.66
N THR A 60 0.99 -19.05 5.08
CA THR A 60 -0.28 -19.48 5.70
C THR A 60 -0.46 -20.99 5.52
N ALA A 61 -1.44 -21.58 6.25
CA ALA A 61 -1.73 -23.01 6.15
C ALA A 61 -2.10 -23.50 4.74
N PHE A 62 -2.56 -22.59 3.87
CA PHE A 62 -3.02 -22.89 2.51
C PHE A 62 -2.09 -22.32 1.42
N GLY A 63 -0.84 -21.96 1.78
CA GLY A 63 0.14 -21.37 0.87
C GLY A 63 0.51 -19.94 1.25
N GLU A 64 1.00 -19.17 0.29
CA GLU A 64 1.47 -17.80 0.53
C GLU A 64 0.34 -16.80 0.32
N LYS A 65 0.10 -15.93 1.32
CA LYS A 65 -0.76 -14.76 1.17
C LYS A 65 0.10 -13.58 0.77
N MET A 66 -0.30 -12.86 -0.28
CA MET A 66 0.36 -11.63 -0.71
C MET A 66 -0.57 -10.43 -0.50
N ALA A 67 -0.03 -9.35 0.05
CA ALA A 67 -0.67 -8.05 0.10
C ALA A 67 0.10 -7.06 -0.78
N LEU A 68 -0.61 -6.29 -1.59
CA LEU A 68 -0.03 -5.24 -2.41
C LEU A 68 -0.60 -3.89 -1.98
N ARG A 69 0.26 -2.89 -1.87
CA ARG A 69 -0.11 -1.50 -1.67
C ARG A 69 0.43 -0.67 -2.81
N ILE A 70 -0.48 0.02 -3.49
CA ILE A 70 -0.16 0.97 -4.55
C ILE A 70 0.15 2.32 -3.91
N PHE A 71 1.27 2.91 -4.30
CA PHE A 71 1.69 4.24 -3.88
C PHE A 71 1.94 5.09 -5.13
N ASP A 72 1.04 6.03 -5.36
CA ASP A 72 1.20 7.06 -6.38
C ASP A 72 1.89 8.28 -5.73
N PRO A 73 3.13 8.61 -6.15
CA PRO A 73 3.87 9.73 -5.58
C PRO A 73 3.18 11.08 -5.83
N ASN A 74 2.33 11.21 -6.85
CA ASN A 74 1.64 12.46 -7.17
C ASN A 74 0.46 12.74 -6.24
N ILE A 75 -0.11 11.72 -5.56
CA ILE A 75 -1.22 11.90 -4.60
C ILE A 75 -0.75 12.69 -3.36
N LEU A 76 0.55 12.75 -3.09
CA LEU A 76 1.11 13.42 -1.91
C LEU A 76 1.20 14.95 -2.02
N LEU A 77 1.01 15.53 -3.21
CA LEU A 77 1.12 16.98 -3.41
C LEU A 77 -0.26 17.64 -3.49
N LYS A 78 -1.11 17.41 -2.48
CA LYS A 78 -2.31 18.23 -2.31
C LYS A 78 -1.94 19.56 -1.69
N LEU A 79 -2.48 20.66 -2.22
CA LEU A 79 -2.33 21.95 -1.56
C LEU A 79 -3.03 21.89 -0.20
N PHE A 80 -2.46 22.55 0.81
CA PHE A 80 -3.00 22.51 2.16
C PHE A 80 -4.47 23.00 2.24
N VAL A 81 -4.86 23.93 1.34
CA VAL A 81 -6.26 24.39 1.15
C VAL A 81 -7.20 23.26 0.71
N GLU A 82 -6.69 22.26 0.00
CA GLU A 82 -7.46 21.10 -0.48
C GLU A 82 -7.65 20.01 0.60
N LEU A 83 -7.07 20.18 1.78
CA LEU A 83 -7.25 19.26 2.92
C LEU A 83 -8.63 19.40 3.58
N GLY A 84 -9.39 20.45 3.24
CA GLY A 84 -10.74 20.65 3.74
C GLY A 84 -10.81 21.11 5.19
N LEU A 85 -9.78 21.80 5.69
CA LEU A 85 -9.85 22.49 6.98
C LEU A 85 -10.83 23.66 6.88
N ALA A 86 -11.54 23.93 7.98
CA ALA A 86 -12.28 25.17 8.11
C ALA A 86 -11.32 26.37 8.10
N ASP A 87 -11.77 27.53 7.61
CA ASP A 87 -10.93 28.72 7.45
C ASP A 87 -10.21 29.13 8.75
N ASP A 88 -10.88 29.02 9.89
CA ASP A 88 -10.29 29.32 11.20
C ASP A 88 -9.15 28.35 11.59
N ASP A 89 -9.28 27.07 11.24
CA ASP A 89 -8.26 26.06 11.53
C ASP A 89 -7.06 26.20 10.56
N PHE A 90 -7.31 26.64 9.32
CA PHE A 90 -6.27 26.97 8.36
C PHE A 90 -5.40 28.13 8.86
N GLU A 91 -6.00 29.23 9.32
CA GLU A 91 -5.24 30.38 9.84
C GLU A 91 -4.47 30.04 11.13
N ARG A 92 -5.06 29.25 12.02
CA ARG A 92 -4.35 28.72 13.20
C ARG A 92 -3.16 27.84 12.81
N TRP A 93 -3.33 26.99 11.80
CA TRP A 93 -2.24 26.16 11.31
C TRP A 93 -1.11 26.99 10.71
N LYS A 94 -1.45 27.94 9.83
CA LYS A 94 -0.52 28.85 9.17
C LYS A 94 0.33 29.63 10.19
N THR A 95 -0.31 30.20 11.20
CA THR A 95 0.38 30.92 12.27
C THR A 95 1.27 30.01 13.14
N MET A 96 0.99 28.71 13.26
CA MET A 96 1.85 27.76 13.96
C MET A 96 3.11 27.42 13.15
N ILE A 97 2.98 27.18 11.84
CA ILE A 97 4.10 26.78 10.97
C ILE A 97 5.04 27.95 10.62
N GLU A 98 4.56 29.19 10.69
CA GLU A 98 5.37 30.40 10.48
C GLU A 98 6.26 30.77 11.68
N LYS A 99 6.10 30.10 12.84
CA LYS A 99 6.94 30.37 14.01
C LYS A 99 8.39 29.94 13.76
N PRO A 100 9.39 30.76 14.16
CA PRO A 100 10.81 30.45 13.93
C PRO A 100 11.31 29.22 14.69
N SER A 101 10.62 28.81 15.75
CA SER A 101 10.90 27.59 16.50
C SER A 101 9.64 27.08 17.23
N GLY A 102 9.56 25.76 17.40
CA GLY A 102 8.43 25.07 18.02
C GLY A 102 8.30 23.63 17.55
N ILE A 103 7.40 22.87 18.16
CA ILE A 103 7.07 21.50 17.75
C ILE A 103 5.58 21.46 17.40
N VAL A 104 5.25 20.98 16.20
CA VAL A 104 3.87 20.69 15.78
C VAL A 104 3.70 19.17 15.73
N LEU A 105 2.70 18.65 16.43
CA LEU A 105 2.41 17.21 16.53
C LEU A 105 1.14 16.88 15.76
N VAL A 106 1.28 16.19 14.64
CA VAL A 106 0.15 15.66 13.87
C VAL A 106 -0.17 14.25 14.34
N THR A 107 -1.30 14.08 15.03
CA THR A 107 -1.71 12.80 15.62
C THR A 107 -3.00 12.27 15.00
N GLY A 108 -3.24 10.96 15.11
CA GLY A 108 -4.42 10.30 14.55
C GLY A 108 -4.15 8.83 14.16
N PRO A 109 -5.20 8.02 13.93
CA PRO A 109 -5.07 6.60 13.59
C PRO A 109 -4.45 6.38 12.20
N THR A 110 -4.06 5.14 11.87
CA THR A 110 -3.53 4.80 10.53
C THR A 110 -4.55 5.17 9.44
N GLY A 111 -4.09 5.86 8.39
CA GLY A 111 -4.96 6.30 7.28
C GLY A 111 -5.67 7.65 7.51
N SER A 112 -5.47 8.32 8.65
CA SER A 112 -6.12 9.61 8.95
C SER A 112 -5.52 10.84 8.23
N GLY A 113 -4.71 10.65 7.19
CA GLY A 113 -4.13 11.75 6.43
C GLY A 113 -2.90 12.45 7.02
N LYS A 114 -2.31 11.96 8.13
CA LYS A 114 -1.13 12.62 8.76
C LYS A 114 0.03 12.92 7.81
N THR A 115 0.37 11.99 6.92
CA THR A 115 1.43 12.15 5.91
C THR A 115 1.03 13.08 4.76
N THR A 116 -0.27 13.30 4.56
CA THR A 116 -0.80 14.25 3.58
C THR A 116 -0.88 15.66 4.16
N THR A 117 -1.03 15.79 5.48
CA THR A 117 -1.05 17.08 6.21
C THR A 117 0.35 17.66 6.43
N LEU A 118 1.37 16.80 6.59
CA LEU A 118 2.79 17.18 6.70
C LEU A 118 3.43 17.36 5.31
#